data_AF-A0A958JTP2-F1
#
_entry.id   AF-A0A958JTP2-F1
#
_cell.length_a   1.000
_cell.length_b   1.000
_cell.length_c   1.000
_cell.angle_alpha   90.00
_cell.angle_beta   90.00
_cell.angle_gamma   90.00
#
_symmetry.space_group_name_H-M   'P 1'
#
loop_
_entity.id
_entity.type
_entity.pdbx_description
1 polymer ?
#
loop_
_entity_poly.entity_id
_entity_poly.type
_entity_poly.pdbx_seq_one_letter_code
_entity_poly.pdbx_strand_id
1 'polypeptide(L)'
;MTEESERWGKNPCGNGESEFLCRDESDSKDLTRAVKIFIEFVQGFRKLKGLKPCVTVFGSARFREGHPYYELSQDLGGELARAGFTVMTGGGPGIMEGANRGAKEAGGRSIGCNIKLPHEQEPNKYVDRFVDFDHFFVRKVMLLKYSCAFVALPGGFGTLDEVFETATLIQTGKMRDFPVILMGTDYWLPLKEFLLEKLLENEAIIKQDLDRIYLTDSVEEAVTCIQSCAGKRFGMNIPNPPSHCSLCRYGAELGEKNLESRV
;
A
#
# COMPACT_ATOMS: atom_id res chain seq x y z
N MET A 1 31.75 26.52 -14.44
CA MET A 1 31.38 25.71 -13.27
C MET A 1 29.89 25.88 -13.08
N THR A 2 29.13 24.86 -13.44
CA THR A 2 27.67 24.86 -13.59
C THR A 2 27.00 24.68 -12.22
N GLU A 3 26.10 25.60 -11.87
CA GLU A 3 25.26 25.62 -10.65
C GLU A 3 24.16 24.52 -10.64
N GLU A 4 24.52 23.27 -10.96
CA GLU A 4 23.58 22.13 -10.94
C GLU A 4 23.83 21.13 -9.81
N SER A 5 24.84 21.37 -8.96
CA SER A 5 25.06 20.59 -7.74
C SER A 5 24.44 21.31 -6.54
N GLU A 6 23.38 20.71 -5.96
CA GLU A 6 22.76 20.96 -4.63
C GLU A 6 21.27 21.33 -4.66
N ARG A 7 20.42 20.47 -5.24
CA ARG A 7 18.99 20.44 -4.89
C ARG A 7 18.65 19.14 -4.15
N TRP A 8 18.43 19.23 -2.84
CA TRP A 8 17.96 18.12 -1.99
C TRP A 8 16.44 17.93 -2.16
N GLY A 9 16.00 16.67 -2.29
CA GLY A 9 14.57 16.28 -2.36
C GLY A 9 13.93 16.16 -3.76
N LYS A 10 12.75 15.52 -3.84
CA LYS A 10 11.90 15.42 -5.06
C LYS A 10 10.92 16.62 -5.15
N ASN A 11 11.42 17.85 -5.19
CA ASN A 11 10.61 19.07 -5.03
C ASN A 11 9.63 19.28 -6.19
N PRO A 12 8.29 19.21 -6.00
CA PRO A 12 7.29 19.28 -7.08
C PRO A 12 7.48 20.45 -8.04
N CYS A 13 7.13 20.24 -9.32
CA CYS A 13 7.01 21.33 -10.29
C CYS A 13 5.78 22.16 -9.94
N GLY A 14 5.97 23.15 -9.05
CA GLY A 14 4.92 24.02 -8.54
C GLY A 14 4.79 23.95 -7.02
N ASN A 15 4.46 25.09 -6.40
CA ASN A 15 4.56 25.31 -4.97
C ASN A 15 3.46 24.64 -4.10
N GLY A 16 2.63 23.72 -4.63
CA GLY A 16 1.36 23.33 -4.00
C GLY A 16 1.42 22.86 -2.53
N GLU A 17 1.95 21.65 -2.30
CA GLU A 17 1.97 21.04 -0.96
C GLU A 17 3.17 21.52 -0.11
N SER A 18 4.30 21.85 -0.75
CA SER A 18 5.46 22.42 -0.05
C SER A 18 5.16 23.81 0.53
N GLU A 19 4.43 24.67 -0.19
CA GLU A 19 3.97 25.97 0.33
C GLU A 19 2.85 25.80 1.36
N PHE A 20 2.04 24.73 1.31
CA PHE A 20 1.06 24.43 2.36
C PHE A 20 1.74 24.06 3.69
N LEU A 21 2.79 23.24 3.64
CA LEU A 21 3.55 22.85 4.84
C LEU A 21 4.44 23.99 5.36
N CYS A 22 4.81 24.94 4.51
CA CYS A 22 5.44 26.20 4.91
C CYS A 22 4.38 27.20 5.38
N ARG A 23 4.21 27.30 6.70
CA ARG A 23 3.28 28.20 7.42
C ARG A 23 3.09 29.57 6.74
N ASP A 24 1.99 29.74 6.01
CA ASP A 24 1.50 31.00 5.42
C ASP A 24 0.16 31.34 6.09
N GLU A 25 0.07 32.44 6.84
CA GLU A 25 -1.06 32.76 7.74
C GLU A 25 -2.24 33.48 7.03
N SER A 26 -2.48 33.18 5.74
CA SER A 26 -3.53 33.83 4.95
C SER A 26 -4.82 33.00 4.85
N ASP A 27 -5.83 33.37 5.63
CA ASP A 27 -7.15 32.72 5.68
C ASP A 27 -7.81 32.48 4.31
N SER A 28 -7.68 33.43 3.37
CA SER A 28 -8.29 33.32 2.03
C SER A 28 -7.60 32.29 1.14
N LYS A 29 -6.27 32.16 1.25
CA LYS A 29 -5.53 31.12 0.53
C LYS A 29 -5.83 29.75 1.13
N ASP A 30 -5.93 29.66 2.44
CA ASP A 30 -6.24 28.41 3.13
C ASP A 30 -7.65 27.90 2.83
N LEU A 31 -8.65 28.80 2.76
CA LEU A 31 -9.98 28.42 2.31
C LEU A 31 -9.95 27.86 0.87
N THR A 32 -9.25 28.55 -0.03
CA THR A 32 -9.12 28.11 -1.43
C THR A 32 -8.44 26.74 -1.52
N ARG A 33 -7.39 26.51 -0.71
CA ARG A 33 -6.69 25.23 -0.62
C ARG A 33 -7.59 24.13 -0.05
N ALA A 34 -8.33 24.40 1.02
CA ALA A 34 -9.28 23.47 1.60
C ALA A 34 -10.35 23.01 0.59
N VAL A 35 -10.86 23.94 -0.22
CA VAL A 35 -11.80 23.60 -1.31
C VAL A 35 -11.14 22.70 -2.36
N LYS A 36 -9.88 22.96 -2.75
CA LYS A 36 -9.15 22.08 -3.69
C LYS A 36 -8.98 20.67 -3.14
N ILE A 37 -8.56 20.54 -1.87
CA ILE A 37 -8.42 19.26 -1.17
C ILE A 37 -9.76 18.51 -1.15
N PHE A 38 -10.86 19.20 -0.81
CA PHE A 38 -12.19 18.63 -0.82
C PHE A 38 -12.59 18.12 -2.21
N ILE A 39 -12.35 18.90 -3.27
CA ILE A 39 -12.63 18.50 -4.65
C ILE A 39 -11.81 17.26 -5.02
N GLU A 40 -10.54 17.20 -4.63
CA GLU A 40 -9.67 16.05 -4.88
C GLU A 40 -10.18 14.78 -4.19
N PHE A 41 -10.67 14.88 -2.94
CA PHE A 41 -11.37 13.77 -2.28
C PHE A 41 -12.58 13.28 -3.09
N VAL A 42 -13.44 14.21 -3.54
CA VAL A 42 -14.62 13.87 -4.35
C VAL A 42 -14.20 13.19 -5.65
N GLN A 43 -13.15 13.67 -6.31
CA GLN A 43 -12.62 13.07 -7.54
C GLN A 43 -12.05 11.67 -7.28
N GLY A 44 -11.26 11.49 -6.22
CA GLY A 44 -10.72 10.19 -5.81
C GLY A 44 -11.82 9.17 -5.58
N PHE A 45 -12.86 9.53 -4.81
CA PHE A 45 -13.99 8.64 -4.55
C PHE A 45 -14.75 8.23 -5.81
N ARG A 46 -14.91 9.16 -6.77
CA ARG A 46 -15.58 8.88 -8.05
C ARG A 46 -14.72 7.99 -8.95
N LYS A 47 -13.43 8.29 -9.07
CA LYS A 47 -12.48 7.55 -9.92
C LYS A 47 -12.23 6.14 -9.40
N LEU A 48 -12.34 5.89 -8.10
CA LEU A 48 -12.15 4.57 -7.48
C LEU A 48 -13.47 3.88 -7.11
N LYS A 49 -14.61 4.38 -7.57
CA LYS A 49 -15.91 3.74 -7.33
C LYS A 49 -16.01 2.41 -8.10
N GLY A 50 -16.62 1.41 -7.45
CA GLY A 50 -16.95 0.12 -8.08
C GLY A 50 -15.76 -0.81 -8.30
N LEU A 51 -14.67 -0.59 -7.57
CA LEU A 51 -13.55 -1.53 -7.58
C LEU A 51 -13.95 -2.86 -6.92
N LYS A 52 -13.43 -3.94 -7.49
CA LYS A 52 -13.41 -5.26 -6.86
C LYS A 52 -12.49 -5.21 -5.63
N PRO A 53 -12.46 -6.27 -4.78
CA PRO A 53 -11.50 -6.35 -3.68
C PRO A 53 -10.10 -6.04 -4.20
N CYS A 54 -9.41 -5.10 -3.57
CA CYS A 54 -8.20 -4.51 -4.12
C CYS A 54 -7.03 -4.71 -3.16
N VAL A 55 -5.88 -5.07 -3.69
CA VAL A 55 -4.62 -5.15 -2.93
C VAL A 55 -3.71 -4.06 -3.44
N THR A 56 -3.19 -3.22 -2.55
CA THR A 56 -2.18 -2.24 -2.94
C THR A 56 -0.78 -2.82 -2.74
N VAL A 57 0.05 -2.71 -3.77
CA VAL A 57 1.44 -3.16 -3.77
C VAL A 57 2.38 -1.95 -3.78
N PHE A 58 3.30 -1.93 -2.84
CA PHE A 58 4.32 -0.90 -2.68
C PHE A 58 5.73 -1.48 -2.87
N GLY A 59 6.67 -0.61 -3.25
CA GLY A 59 8.09 -0.93 -3.24
C GLY A 59 8.90 0.09 -4.03
N SER A 60 10.18 -0.23 -4.25
CA SER A 60 11.12 0.66 -4.92
C SER A 60 10.73 1.01 -6.35
N ALA A 61 10.72 2.30 -6.69
CA ALA A 61 10.67 2.77 -8.08
C ALA A 61 11.98 2.50 -8.87
N ARG A 62 13.03 2.02 -8.18
CA ARG A 62 14.39 1.90 -8.73
C ARG A 62 14.77 0.47 -9.12
N PHE A 63 14.06 -0.54 -8.61
CA PHE A 63 14.31 -1.95 -8.94
C PHE A 63 13.58 -2.29 -10.23
N ARG A 64 14.30 -2.33 -11.36
CA ARG A 64 13.76 -2.55 -12.70
C ARG A 64 13.74 -4.03 -13.08
N GLU A 65 13.18 -4.34 -14.26
CA GLU A 65 13.18 -5.66 -14.88
C GLU A 65 14.55 -6.34 -14.81
N GLY A 66 14.57 -7.63 -14.44
CA GLY A 66 15.78 -8.40 -14.16
C GLY A 66 16.29 -8.31 -12.71
N HIS A 67 15.78 -7.39 -11.89
CA HIS A 67 16.05 -7.39 -10.45
C HIS A 67 15.17 -8.46 -9.76
N PRO A 68 15.69 -9.28 -8.83
CA PRO A 68 14.90 -10.34 -8.18
C PRO A 68 13.58 -9.87 -7.58
N TYR A 69 13.58 -8.73 -6.89
CA TYR A 69 12.33 -8.15 -6.35
C TYR A 69 11.36 -7.62 -7.41
N TYR A 70 11.82 -7.23 -8.60
CA TYR A 70 10.91 -6.87 -9.70
C TYR A 70 10.15 -8.11 -10.17
N GLU A 71 10.86 -9.21 -10.42
CA GLU A 71 10.26 -10.48 -10.84
C GLU A 71 9.29 -11.00 -9.76
N LEU A 72 9.70 -10.96 -8.48
CA LEU A 72 8.82 -11.29 -7.37
C LEU A 72 7.55 -10.45 -7.35
N SER A 73 7.67 -9.15 -7.63
CA SER A 73 6.52 -8.25 -7.73
C SER A 73 5.60 -8.60 -8.89
N GLN A 74 6.17 -9.04 -10.01
CA GLN A 74 5.41 -9.46 -11.19
C GLN A 74 4.66 -10.77 -10.92
N ASP A 75 5.31 -11.76 -10.33
CA ASP A 75 4.67 -13.01 -9.93
C ASP A 75 3.53 -12.76 -8.94
N LEU A 76 3.77 -11.91 -7.93
CA LEU A 76 2.75 -11.48 -6.99
C LEU A 76 1.55 -10.82 -7.68
N GLY A 77 1.80 -9.87 -8.59
CA GLY A 77 0.73 -9.20 -9.33
C GLY A 77 -0.14 -10.18 -10.11
N GLY A 78 0.49 -11.18 -10.74
CA GLY A 78 -0.19 -12.24 -11.49
C GLY A 78 -1.05 -13.12 -10.60
N GLU A 79 -0.53 -13.58 -9.46
CA GLU A 79 -1.29 -14.43 -8.53
C GLU A 79 -2.43 -13.68 -7.85
N LEU A 80 -2.24 -12.41 -7.47
CA LEU A 80 -3.31 -11.57 -6.95
C LEU A 80 -4.46 -11.42 -7.97
N ALA A 81 -4.13 -11.20 -9.24
CA ALA A 81 -5.11 -11.13 -10.31
C ALA A 81 -5.86 -12.46 -10.51
N ARG A 82 -5.14 -13.59 -10.54
CA ARG A 82 -5.74 -14.94 -10.61
C ARG A 82 -6.67 -15.24 -9.44
N ALA A 83 -6.31 -14.75 -8.24
CA ALA A 83 -7.11 -14.84 -7.04
C ALA A 83 -8.35 -13.92 -7.03
N GLY A 84 -8.54 -13.09 -8.07
CA GLY A 84 -9.71 -12.23 -8.26
C GLY A 84 -9.57 -10.82 -7.71
N PHE A 85 -8.39 -10.44 -7.21
CA PHE A 85 -8.14 -9.09 -6.72
C PHE A 85 -7.87 -8.11 -7.87
N THR A 86 -8.23 -6.85 -7.65
CA THR A 86 -7.64 -5.73 -8.38
C THR A 86 -6.29 -5.39 -7.77
N VAL A 87 -5.28 -5.17 -8.60
CA VAL A 87 -3.95 -4.72 -8.14
C VAL A 87 -3.87 -3.21 -8.28
N MET A 88 -3.54 -2.53 -7.18
CA MET A 88 -3.34 -1.09 -7.14
C MET A 88 -1.89 -0.79 -6.74
N THR A 89 -1.30 0.23 -7.34
CA THR A 89 0.07 0.68 -7.02
C THR A 89 0.14 2.21 -7.09
N GLY A 90 1.33 2.78 -6.92
CA GLY A 90 1.56 4.18 -7.25
C GLY A 90 1.59 4.50 -8.76
N GLY A 91 1.58 3.48 -9.63
CA GLY A 91 1.58 3.62 -11.08
C GLY A 91 2.92 4.03 -11.71
N GLY A 92 3.96 4.23 -10.90
CA GLY A 92 5.32 4.53 -11.37
C GLY A 92 6.10 3.29 -11.85
N PRO A 93 7.41 3.45 -12.11
CA PRO A 93 8.28 2.36 -12.57
C PRO A 93 8.68 1.39 -11.45
N GLY A 94 9.48 0.40 -11.78
CA GLY A 94 10.11 -0.52 -10.84
C GLY A 94 9.13 -1.53 -10.25
N ILE A 95 9.15 -1.77 -8.94
CA ILE A 95 8.24 -2.73 -8.28
C ILE A 95 6.77 -2.45 -8.62
N MET A 96 6.37 -1.17 -8.62
CA MET A 96 4.99 -0.79 -8.96
C MET A 96 4.62 -1.27 -10.37
N GLU A 97 5.51 -1.07 -11.34
CA GLU A 97 5.32 -1.58 -12.69
C GLU A 97 5.28 -3.11 -12.71
N GLY A 98 6.18 -3.81 -12.01
CA GLY A 98 6.18 -5.27 -11.92
C GLY A 98 4.82 -5.81 -11.47
N ALA A 99 4.27 -5.29 -10.37
CA ALA A 99 2.94 -5.69 -9.89
C ALA A 99 1.82 -5.38 -10.90
N ASN A 100 1.82 -4.17 -11.49
CA ASN A 100 0.83 -3.81 -12.51
C ASN A 100 0.93 -4.73 -13.74
N ARG A 101 2.15 -5.03 -14.19
CA ARG A 101 2.46 -5.91 -15.31
C ARG A 101 1.93 -7.31 -15.07
N GLY A 102 2.31 -7.94 -13.96
CA GLY A 102 1.86 -9.28 -13.63
C GLY A 102 0.34 -9.41 -13.58
N ALA A 103 -0.32 -8.42 -12.96
CA ALA A 103 -1.77 -8.38 -12.89
C ALA A 103 -2.41 -8.28 -14.29
N LYS A 104 -1.86 -7.41 -15.14
CA LYS A 104 -2.34 -7.17 -16.51
C LYS A 104 -2.15 -8.39 -17.41
N GLU A 105 -0.97 -9.01 -17.35
CA GLU A 105 -0.64 -10.23 -18.11
C GLU A 105 -1.50 -11.42 -17.70
N ALA A 106 -1.91 -11.50 -16.43
CA ALA A 106 -2.87 -12.48 -15.93
C ALA A 106 -4.34 -12.16 -16.25
N GLY A 107 -4.64 -11.09 -16.99
CA GLY A 107 -6.00 -10.67 -17.34
C GLY A 107 -6.77 -10.00 -16.19
N GLY A 108 -6.08 -9.63 -15.11
CA GLY A 108 -6.65 -8.89 -13.98
C GLY A 108 -6.79 -7.40 -14.25
N ARG A 109 -7.34 -6.68 -13.25
CA ARG A 109 -7.44 -5.21 -13.27
C ARG A 109 -6.25 -4.59 -12.56
N SER A 110 -5.69 -3.54 -13.16
CA SER A 110 -4.48 -2.86 -12.70
C SER A 110 -4.71 -1.36 -12.60
N ILE A 111 -4.42 -0.76 -11.43
CA ILE A 111 -4.68 0.65 -11.13
C ILE A 111 -3.40 1.33 -10.66
N GLY A 112 -3.17 2.56 -11.11
CA GLY A 112 -2.10 3.43 -10.63
C GLY A 112 -2.69 4.65 -9.95
N CYS A 113 -2.36 4.85 -8.68
CA CYS A 113 -2.70 6.03 -7.89
C CYS A 113 -1.43 6.88 -7.73
N ASN A 114 -1.22 7.80 -8.66
CA ASN A 114 -0.01 8.62 -8.75
C ASN A 114 -0.07 9.85 -7.85
N ILE A 115 1.10 10.28 -7.38
CA ILE A 115 1.27 11.58 -6.72
C ILE A 115 2.06 12.50 -7.66
N LYS A 116 1.58 13.71 -7.85
CA LYS A 116 2.24 14.67 -8.73
C LYS A 116 3.55 15.17 -8.12
N LEU A 117 4.65 14.77 -8.75
CA LEU A 117 6.02 15.11 -8.44
C LEU A 117 6.72 15.58 -9.74
N PRO A 118 7.96 16.11 -9.70
CA PRO A 118 8.66 16.57 -10.90
C PRO A 118 9.09 15.43 -11.83
N HIS A 119 9.22 14.24 -11.26
CA HIS A 119 9.73 13.04 -11.91
C HIS A 119 8.76 11.89 -11.63
N GLU A 120 8.89 10.79 -12.39
CA GLU A 120 8.05 9.59 -12.23
C GLU A 120 6.55 9.84 -12.46
N GLN A 121 6.20 10.72 -13.41
CA GLN A 121 4.82 11.13 -13.69
C GLN A 121 4.13 10.34 -14.79
N GLU A 122 4.90 9.66 -15.63
CA GLU A 122 4.33 8.84 -16.69
C GLU A 122 3.79 7.53 -16.09
N PRO A 123 2.51 7.18 -16.34
CA PRO A 123 1.98 5.89 -15.93
C PRO A 123 2.77 4.77 -16.61
N ASN A 124 3.10 3.72 -15.88
CA ASN A 124 3.60 2.52 -16.53
C ASN A 124 2.54 1.93 -17.49
N LYS A 125 3.01 1.23 -18.52
CA LYS A 125 2.18 0.75 -19.65
C LYS A 125 1.15 -0.33 -19.28
N TYR A 126 1.13 -0.77 -18.02
CA TYR A 126 0.29 -1.87 -17.55
C TYR A 126 -0.87 -1.42 -16.65
N VAL A 127 -1.08 -0.10 -16.51
CA VAL A 127 -2.19 0.47 -15.75
C VAL A 127 -3.44 0.64 -16.63
N ASP A 128 -4.58 0.12 -16.18
CA ASP A 128 -5.89 0.31 -16.84
C ASP A 128 -6.53 1.66 -16.50
N ARG A 129 -6.33 2.09 -15.25
CA ARG A 129 -6.87 3.33 -14.72
C ARG A 129 -5.80 4.05 -13.91
N PHE A 130 -5.48 5.26 -14.34
CA PHE A 130 -4.52 6.11 -13.68
C PHE A 130 -5.23 7.28 -12.98
N VAL A 131 -4.92 7.50 -11.71
CA VAL A 131 -5.54 8.53 -10.88
C VAL A 131 -4.45 9.38 -10.26
N ASP A 132 -4.35 10.62 -10.72
CA ASP A 132 -3.43 11.59 -10.15
C ASP A 132 -4.00 12.27 -8.91
N PHE A 133 -3.10 12.47 -7.95
CA PHE A 133 -3.30 13.25 -6.73
C PHE A 133 -2.26 14.37 -6.65
N ASP A 134 -2.67 15.52 -6.14
CA ASP A 134 -1.85 16.68 -5.85
C ASP A 134 -1.38 16.69 -4.38
N HIS A 135 -2.11 16.01 -3.47
CA HIS A 135 -1.77 15.98 -2.04
C HIS A 135 -1.51 14.54 -1.55
N PHE A 136 -0.40 14.32 -0.85
CA PHE A 136 0.00 12.99 -0.36
C PHE A 136 -1.06 12.36 0.54
N PHE A 137 -1.63 13.14 1.48
CA PHE A 137 -2.60 12.61 2.44
C PHE A 137 -3.93 12.20 1.79
N VAL A 138 -4.36 12.88 0.71
CA VAL A 138 -5.56 12.48 -0.03
C VAL A 138 -5.31 11.13 -0.72
N ARG A 139 -4.16 10.99 -1.39
CA ARG A 139 -3.72 9.73 -2.02
C ARG A 139 -3.71 8.59 -1.01
N LYS A 140 -3.08 8.79 0.15
CA LYS A 140 -2.98 7.78 1.22
C LYS A 140 -4.36 7.31 1.70
N VAL A 141 -5.29 8.24 1.94
CA VAL A 141 -6.67 7.89 2.29
C VAL A 141 -7.34 7.03 1.20
N MET A 142 -7.10 7.31 -0.08
CA MET A 142 -7.64 6.51 -1.17
C MET A 142 -7.05 5.09 -1.21
N LEU A 143 -5.74 4.96 -1.02
CA LEU A 143 -5.08 3.65 -0.96
C LEU A 143 -5.65 2.80 0.19
N LEU A 144 -5.75 3.39 1.39
CA LEU A 144 -6.28 2.70 2.57
C LEU A 144 -7.76 2.33 2.43
N LYS A 145 -8.60 3.26 1.95
CA LYS A 145 -10.05 3.07 1.86
C LYS A 145 -10.46 1.98 0.86
N TYR A 146 -9.76 1.91 -0.28
CA TYR A 146 -10.15 1.03 -1.38
C TYR A 146 -9.40 -0.31 -1.38
N SER A 147 -8.38 -0.48 -0.54
CA SER A 147 -7.71 -1.76 -0.36
C SER A 147 -8.33 -2.62 0.72
N CYS A 148 -8.10 -3.93 0.61
CA CYS A 148 -8.33 -4.90 1.66
C CYS A 148 -7.05 -5.44 2.30
N ALA A 149 -5.90 -5.18 1.68
CA ALA A 149 -4.57 -5.56 2.15
C ALA A 149 -3.51 -4.71 1.49
N PHE A 150 -2.36 -4.59 2.16
CA PHE A 150 -1.14 -4.04 1.59
C PHE A 150 -0.05 -5.10 1.50
N VAL A 151 0.68 -5.08 0.39
CA VAL A 151 1.91 -5.85 0.22
C VAL A 151 3.06 -4.88 -0.05
N ALA A 152 4.11 -4.92 0.77
CA ALA A 152 5.30 -4.11 0.59
C ALA A 152 6.48 -5.00 0.21
N LEU A 153 6.97 -4.81 -1.01
CA LEU A 153 8.26 -5.32 -1.45
C LEU A 153 9.37 -4.32 -1.10
N PRO A 154 10.66 -4.72 -1.19
CA PRO A 154 11.78 -3.87 -0.81
C PRO A 154 11.73 -2.49 -1.47
N GLY A 155 11.88 -1.46 -0.64
CA GLY A 155 11.62 -0.08 -1.03
C GLY A 155 12.20 0.94 -0.05
N GLY A 156 12.18 2.21 -0.46
CA GLY A 156 12.72 3.33 0.33
C GLY A 156 11.68 4.00 1.23
N PHE A 157 11.87 5.30 1.49
CA PHE A 157 11.02 6.06 2.41
C PHE A 157 9.54 6.03 2.08
N GLY A 158 9.14 6.13 0.81
CA GLY A 158 7.72 6.05 0.44
C GLY A 158 7.08 4.71 0.80
N THR A 159 7.84 3.61 0.72
CA THR A 159 7.34 2.28 1.13
C THR A 159 7.24 2.19 2.66
N LEU A 160 8.25 2.68 3.37
CA LEU A 160 8.26 2.70 4.84
C LEU A 160 7.13 3.58 5.41
N ASP A 161 6.89 4.73 4.80
CA ASP A 161 5.81 5.65 5.16
C ASP A 161 4.44 4.95 5.15
N GLU A 162 4.11 4.25 4.06
CA GLU A 162 2.84 3.51 3.92
C GLU A 162 2.76 2.33 4.90
N VAL A 163 3.88 1.62 5.15
CA VAL A 163 3.94 0.52 6.13
C VAL A 163 3.65 1.03 7.55
N PHE A 164 4.32 2.10 7.99
CA PHE A 164 4.17 2.62 9.35
C PHE A 164 2.87 3.39 9.58
N GLU A 165 2.35 4.08 8.57
CA GLU A 165 1.01 4.67 8.63
C GLU A 165 -0.04 3.56 8.85
N THR A 166 0.05 2.48 8.08
CA THR A 166 -0.89 1.35 8.21
C THR A 166 -0.75 0.65 9.55
N ALA A 167 0.48 0.42 10.02
CA ALA A 167 0.73 -0.16 11.34
C ALA A 167 0.09 0.68 12.46
N THR A 168 0.20 2.01 12.38
CA THR A 168 -0.43 2.94 13.35
C THR A 168 -1.96 2.86 13.30
N LEU A 169 -2.56 2.76 12.11
CA LEU A 169 -4.01 2.63 11.96
C LEU A 169 -4.54 1.28 12.49
N ILE A 170 -3.74 0.22 12.37
CA ILE A 170 -4.04 -1.09 12.94
C ILE A 170 -3.94 -1.04 14.46
N GLN A 171 -2.84 -0.53 14.99
CA GLN A 171 -2.59 -0.39 16.43
C GLN A 171 -3.71 0.41 17.12
N THR A 172 -4.15 1.51 16.52
CA THR A 172 -5.25 2.34 17.05
C THR A 172 -6.66 1.76 16.81
N GLY A 173 -6.75 0.59 16.17
CA GLY A 173 -8.01 -0.08 15.88
C GLY A 173 -8.90 0.65 14.86
N LYS A 174 -8.36 1.63 14.14
CA LYS A 174 -9.02 2.28 13.00
C LYS A 174 -9.15 1.32 11.81
N MET A 175 -8.28 0.32 11.74
CA MET A 175 -8.34 -0.80 10.79
C MET A 175 -8.11 -2.12 11.52
N ARG A 176 -9.13 -2.99 11.58
CA ARG A 176 -9.08 -4.24 12.36
C ARG A 176 -8.76 -5.49 11.52
N ASP A 177 -9.06 -5.43 10.21
CA ASP A 177 -9.03 -6.57 9.27
C ASP A 177 -8.21 -6.26 8.02
N PHE A 178 -7.00 -5.77 8.22
CA PHE A 178 -6.16 -5.29 7.13
C PHE A 178 -4.76 -5.89 7.23
N PRO A 179 -4.46 -7.01 6.54
CA PRO A 179 -3.14 -7.61 6.58
C PRO A 179 -2.11 -6.71 5.88
N VAL A 180 -0.94 -6.57 6.51
CA VAL A 180 0.25 -5.97 5.91
C VAL A 180 1.27 -7.07 5.71
N ILE A 181 1.63 -7.33 4.46
CA ILE A 181 2.58 -8.38 4.09
C ILE A 181 3.86 -7.73 3.61
N LEU A 182 4.98 -8.10 4.21
CA LEU A 182 6.31 -7.67 3.82
C LEU A 182 6.99 -8.82 3.07
N MET A 183 7.27 -8.62 1.78
CA MET A 183 7.93 -9.62 0.95
C MET A 183 9.39 -9.26 0.71
N GLY A 184 10.27 -10.26 0.58
CA GLY A 184 11.73 -10.08 0.60
C GLY A 184 12.25 -10.11 2.03
N THR A 185 12.15 -11.27 2.68
CA THR A 185 12.38 -11.42 4.14
C THR A 185 13.75 -10.92 4.56
N ASP A 186 14.80 -11.23 3.82
CA ASP A 186 16.17 -10.75 4.07
C ASP A 186 16.26 -9.21 4.15
N TYR A 187 15.48 -8.49 3.34
CA TYR A 187 15.46 -7.03 3.34
C TYR A 187 14.78 -6.45 4.59
N TRP A 188 13.70 -7.12 5.04
CA TRP A 188 12.87 -6.65 6.14
C TRP A 188 13.32 -7.16 7.51
N LEU A 189 14.16 -8.19 7.56
CA LEU A 189 14.61 -8.81 8.81
C LEU A 189 15.29 -7.79 9.76
N PRO A 190 16.22 -6.92 9.31
CA PRO A 190 16.82 -5.92 10.19
C PRO A 190 15.80 -4.93 10.77
N LEU A 191 14.76 -4.58 10.00
CA LEU A 191 13.69 -3.73 10.49
C LEU A 191 12.88 -4.44 11.57
N LYS A 192 12.51 -5.71 11.34
CA LYS A 192 11.79 -6.52 12.31
C LYS A 192 12.59 -6.69 13.61
N GLU A 193 13.89 -6.91 13.51
CA GLU A 193 14.80 -6.94 14.67
C GLU A 193 14.76 -5.62 15.44
N PHE A 194 14.83 -4.48 14.76
CA PHE A 194 14.67 -3.17 15.41
C PHE A 194 13.32 -3.02 16.13
N LEU A 195 12.21 -3.46 15.52
CA LEU A 195 10.89 -3.41 16.17
C LEU A 195 10.85 -4.26 17.45
N LEU A 196 11.49 -5.42 17.45
CA LEU A 196 11.54 -6.32 18.60
C LEU A 196 12.50 -5.80 19.68
N GLU A 197 13.74 -5.51 19.33
CA GLU A 197 14.80 -5.17 20.28
C GLU A 197 14.73 -3.74 20.80
N LYS A 198 14.09 -2.82 20.06
CA LYS A 198 14.00 -1.41 20.47
C LYS A 198 12.59 -1.05 20.87
N LEU A 199 11.61 -1.28 20.02
CA LEU A 199 10.25 -0.80 20.32
C LEU A 199 9.56 -1.70 21.35
N LEU A 200 9.59 -3.02 21.16
CA LEU A 200 8.94 -3.94 22.08
C LEU A 200 9.66 -4.03 23.44
N GLU A 201 10.99 -4.14 23.45
CA GLU A 201 11.76 -4.16 24.72
C GLU A 201 11.63 -2.88 25.54
N ASN A 202 11.45 -1.72 24.89
CA ASN A 202 11.22 -0.45 25.59
C ASN A 202 9.73 -0.11 25.77
N GLU A 203 8.84 -1.09 25.59
CA GLU A 203 7.39 -0.97 25.79
C GLU A 203 6.70 0.13 24.94
N ALA A 204 7.33 0.54 23.82
CA ALA A 204 6.75 1.50 22.88
C ALA A 204 5.63 0.88 22.02
N ILE A 205 5.60 -0.46 21.91
CA ILE A 205 4.56 -1.26 21.25
C ILE A 205 4.30 -2.53 22.06
N ILE A 206 3.17 -3.20 21.81
CA ILE A 206 2.88 -4.53 22.36
C ILE A 206 3.09 -5.62 21.30
N LYS A 207 3.28 -6.88 21.74
CA LYS A 207 3.51 -8.01 20.83
C LYS A 207 2.38 -8.16 19.79
N GLN A 208 1.14 -7.90 20.19
CA GLN A 208 -0.04 -7.98 19.33
C GLN A 208 -0.02 -6.97 18.18
N ASP A 209 0.72 -5.86 18.30
CA ASP A 209 0.89 -4.89 17.22
C ASP A 209 1.65 -5.52 16.04
N LEU A 210 2.58 -6.44 16.33
CA LEU A 210 3.41 -7.13 15.34
C LEU A 210 2.71 -8.32 14.70
N ASP A 211 1.68 -8.90 15.33
CA ASP A 211 0.94 -10.06 14.78
C ASP A 211 0.27 -9.76 13.43
N ARG A 212 0.14 -8.47 13.07
CA ARG A 212 -0.50 -7.98 11.85
C ARG A 212 0.43 -7.66 10.69
N ILE A 213 1.73 -7.76 10.94
CA ILE A 213 2.78 -7.61 9.95
C ILE A 213 3.36 -9.00 9.69
N TYR A 214 3.17 -9.51 8.48
CA TYR A 214 3.58 -10.85 8.12
C TYR A 214 4.71 -10.82 7.09
N LEU A 215 5.78 -11.57 7.35
CA LEU A 215 6.95 -11.64 6.49
C LEU A 215 6.94 -12.98 5.75
N THR A 216 7.08 -12.96 4.43
CA THR A 216 7.21 -14.17 3.62
C THR A 216 7.89 -13.87 2.28
N ASP A 217 8.59 -14.84 1.71
CA ASP A 217 9.06 -14.78 0.32
C ASP A 217 8.15 -15.54 -0.65
N SER A 218 7.17 -16.28 -0.12
CA SER A 218 6.24 -17.06 -0.92
C SER A 218 5.06 -16.20 -1.39
N VAL A 219 4.93 -16.06 -2.71
CA VAL A 219 3.77 -15.41 -3.34
C VAL A 219 2.47 -16.14 -2.98
N GLU A 220 2.48 -17.47 -3.02
CA GLU A 220 1.31 -18.31 -2.71
C GLU A 220 0.83 -18.06 -1.28
N GLU A 221 1.77 -17.99 -0.35
CA GLU A 221 1.48 -17.74 1.05
C GLU A 221 0.94 -16.33 1.29
N ALA A 222 1.54 -15.32 0.64
CA ALA A 222 1.05 -13.95 0.70
C ALA A 222 -0.41 -13.86 0.22
N VAL A 223 -0.72 -14.44 -0.94
CA VAL A 223 -2.06 -14.42 -1.53
C VAL A 223 -3.06 -15.19 -0.66
N THR A 224 -2.68 -16.36 -0.15
CA THR A 224 -3.49 -17.17 0.78
C THR A 224 -3.82 -16.41 2.05
N CYS A 225 -2.85 -15.68 2.60
CA CYS A 225 -3.03 -14.84 3.76
C CYS A 225 -4.07 -13.74 3.49
N ILE A 226 -3.96 -13.05 2.36
CA ILE A 226 -4.91 -12.01 1.97
C ILE A 226 -6.32 -12.60 1.77
N GLN A 227 -6.45 -13.74 1.07
CA GLN A 227 -7.73 -14.40 0.87
C GLN A 227 -8.36 -14.84 2.21
N SER A 228 -7.55 -15.28 3.17
CA SER A 228 -8.03 -15.68 4.49
C SER A 228 -8.58 -14.49 5.30
N CYS A 229 -7.92 -13.33 5.25
CA CYS A 229 -8.36 -12.13 5.95
C CYS A 229 -9.52 -11.40 5.22
N ALA A 230 -9.43 -11.26 3.90
CA ALA A 230 -10.37 -10.48 3.10
C ALA A 230 -11.53 -11.32 2.51
N GLY A 231 -11.33 -12.61 2.28
CA GLY A 231 -12.26 -13.47 1.53
C GLY A 231 -13.65 -13.54 2.15
N LYS A 232 -13.77 -13.59 3.48
CA LYS A 232 -15.07 -13.55 4.19
C LYS A 232 -15.81 -12.23 3.95
N ARG A 233 -15.11 -11.10 3.95
CA ARG A 233 -15.69 -9.77 3.72
C ARG A 233 -16.23 -9.59 2.29
N PHE A 234 -15.63 -10.29 1.33
CA PHE A 234 -15.93 -10.12 -0.09
C PHE A 234 -16.52 -11.36 -0.77
N GLY A 235 -16.88 -12.41 -0.01
CA GLY A 235 -17.49 -13.63 -0.53
C GLY A 235 -16.60 -14.43 -1.50
N MET A 236 -15.28 -14.39 -1.30
CA MET A 236 -14.33 -15.10 -2.16
C MET A 236 -14.03 -16.50 -1.65
N ASN A 237 -13.45 -17.35 -2.50
CA ASN A 237 -12.97 -18.66 -2.09
C ASN A 237 -11.82 -18.51 -1.07
N ILE A 238 -11.90 -19.24 0.04
CA ILE A 238 -10.95 -19.18 1.15
C ILE A 238 -10.15 -20.49 1.14
N PRO A 239 -8.87 -20.46 0.72
CA PRO A 239 -8.01 -21.64 0.82
C PRO A 239 -7.69 -21.98 2.28
N ASN A 240 -7.20 -23.21 2.52
CA ASN A 240 -6.74 -23.60 3.85
C ASN A 240 -5.50 -22.76 4.23
N PRO A 241 -5.55 -22.00 5.33
CA PRO A 241 -4.43 -21.13 5.69
C PRO A 241 -3.21 -21.91 6.20
N PRO A 242 -1.98 -21.37 6.06
CA PRO A 242 -0.79 -21.91 6.70
C PRO A 242 -0.97 -21.89 8.23
N SER A 243 -0.72 -23.01 8.90
CA SER A 243 -0.89 -23.15 10.36
C SER A 243 -0.02 -22.19 11.18
N HIS A 244 1.08 -21.71 10.60
CA HIS A 244 2.03 -20.82 11.25
C HIS A 244 1.73 -19.32 11.01
N CYS A 245 0.84 -18.98 10.07
CA CYS A 245 0.51 -17.59 9.76
C CYS A 245 -0.37 -16.95 10.85
N SER A 246 0.15 -15.92 11.53
CA SER A 246 -0.57 -15.17 12.58
C SER A 246 -1.83 -14.48 12.04
N LEU A 247 -1.73 -13.90 10.84
CA LEU A 247 -2.83 -13.19 10.17
C LEU A 247 -3.99 -14.13 9.82
N CYS A 248 -3.68 -15.33 9.33
CA CYS A 248 -4.70 -16.32 9.02
C CYS A 248 -5.42 -16.85 10.26
N ARG A 249 -4.69 -17.13 11.36
CA ARG A 249 -5.30 -17.51 12.64
C ARG A 249 -6.24 -16.43 13.14
N TYR A 250 -5.81 -15.18 13.09
CA TYR A 250 -6.65 -14.05 13.45
C TYR A 250 -7.91 -13.92 12.56
N GLY A 251 -7.77 -14.07 11.23
CA GLY A 251 -8.90 -14.04 10.31
C GLY A 251 -9.90 -15.21 10.49
N ALA A 252 -9.43 -16.35 11.01
CA ALA A 252 -10.29 -17.46 11.41
C ALA A 252 -11.14 -17.08 12.64
N GLU A 253 -10.51 -16.65 13.73
CA GLU A 253 -11.13 -16.30 15.01
C GLU A 253 -12.16 -15.15 14.91
N LEU A 254 -11.92 -14.15 14.06
CA LEU A 254 -12.88 -13.07 13.84
C LEU A 254 -14.10 -13.50 13.04
N GLY A 255 -13.96 -14.48 12.15
CA GLY A 255 -15.10 -15.00 11.40
C GLY A 255 -16.13 -15.64 12.32
N GLU A 256 -15.67 -16.33 13.37
CA GLU A 256 -16.55 -16.93 14.38
C GLU A 256 -17.29 -15.85 15.19
N LYS A 257 -16.60 -14.82 15.67
CA LYS A 257 -17.22 -13.71 16.42
C LYS A 257 -18.23 -12.90 15.59
N ASN A 258 -17.96 -12.68 14.30
CA ASN A 258 -18.88 -11.96 13.42
C ASN A 258 -20.14 -12.79 13.06
N LEU A 259 -20.06 -14.12 13.06
CA LEU A 259 -21.23 -14.99 12.92
C LEU A 259 -22.09 -14.99 14.19
N GLU A 260 -21.49 -15.00 15.37
CA GLU A 260 -22.21 -14.95 16.66
C GLU A 260 -22.94 -13.61 16.87
N SER A 261 -22.39 -12.50 16.36
CA SER A 261 -23.03 -11.16 16.46
C SER A 261 -24.21 -10.94 15.49
N ARG A 262 -24.54 -11.92 14.65
CA ARG A 262 -25.62 -11.87 13.65
C ARG A 262 -26.77 -12.86 13.95
N VAL A 263 -26.77 -13.49 15.12
CA VAL A 263 -27.85 -14.35 15.63
C VAL A 263 -28.59 -13.64 16.76
#